data_AF-A0A455VVC2-F1
#
_entry.id   AF-A0A455VVC2-F1
#
_cell.length_a   1.000
_cell.length_b   1.000
_cell.length_c   1.000
_cell.angle_alpha   90.00
_cell.angle_beta   90.00
_cell.angle_gamma   90.00
#
_symmetry.space_group_name_H-M   'P 1'
#
loop_
_entity.id
_entity.type
_entity.pdbx_description
1 polymer ?
#
loop_
_entity_poly.entity_id
_entity_poly.type
_entity_poly.pdbx_seq_one_letter_code
_entity_poly.pdbx_strand_id
1 'polypeptide(L)'
;MDVLFELGEAGPLNFSPDLTIHHFARGEIYTCPGVMNCNYGHITIGIVEQEFAVKDLPNCLKNMVPVDYGLSLQGLDNILKRIILPRLHTNFTNTYFANVGCYNCRHVKLTAQQMKILKYVTAGKSMRQISLLMDVSIKTLYSHKYIIFRKYGLKSVSDIIRLMPKITLM
;
A
#
# COMPACT_ATOMS: atom_id res chain seq x y z
N MET A 1 24.21 -4.36 19.27
CA MET A 1 23.57 -3.79 18.07
C MET A 1 22.20 -4.45 18.02
N ASP A 2 21.29 -3.90 18.81
CA ASP A 2 20.02 -4.56 19.13
C ASP A 2 19.01 -4.22 18.03
N VAL A 3 18.62 -5.25 17.29
CA VAL A 3 17.55 -5.15 16.30
C VAL A 3 16.24 -5.30 17.08
N LEU A 4 15.63 -4.19 17.50
CA LEU A 4 14.27 -4.19 18.02
C LEU A 4 13.29 -4.44 16.86
N PHE A 5 12.68 -5.61 16.85
CA PHE A 5 11.55 -5.95 16.00
C PHE A 5 10.28 -5.49 16.73
N GLU A 6 9.86 -4.24 16.52
CA GLU A 6 8.54 -3.79 16.97
C GLU A 6 7.51 -3.96 15.85
N LEU A 7 6.62 -4.94 16.03
CA LEU A 7 5.32 -4.95 15.36
C LEU A 7 4.46 -3.86 16.03
N GLY A 8 4.74 -2.60 15.69
CA GLY A 8 4.13 -1.43 16.32
C GLY A 8 2.70 -1.18 15.86
N GLU A 9 1.75 -1.33 16.79
CA GLU A 9 0.46 -0.64 16.72
C GLU A 9 0.70 0.88 16.69
N ALA A 10 -0.12 1.58 15.90
CA ALA A 10 0.03 3.01 15.61
C ALA A 10 -0.05 3.89 16.88
N GLY A 11 1.10 4.36 17.35
CA GLY A 11 1.26 5.47 18.29
C GLY A 11 2.33 6.44 17.80
N PRO A 12 2.28 7.74 18.18
CA PRO A 12 3.22 8.75 17.68
C PRO A 12 4.55 8.63 18.44
N LEU A 13 5.33 7.60 18.14
CA LEU A 13 6.72 7.52 18.57
C LEU A 13 7.58 8.19 17.50
N ASN A 14 8.26 9.27 17.92
CA ASN A 14 9.22 10.08 17.16
C ASN A 14 10.52 9.31 16.86
N PHE A 15 10.42 8.05 16.42
CA PHE A 15 11.52 7.32 15.82
C PHE A 15 11.37 7.41 14.30
N SER A 16 12.34 8.02 13.61
CA SER A 16 12.53 7.82 12.17
C SER A 16 13.55 6.70 12.00
N PRO A 17 13.14 5.43 11.95
CA PRO A 17 14.09 4.34 11.78
C PRO A 17 14.79 4.47 10.44
N ASP A 18 16.09 4.15 10.40
CA ASP A 18 16.87 4.09 9.15
C ASP A 18 16.33 3.02 8.19
N LEU A 19 15.57 2.05 8.72
CA LEU A 19 14.98 0.94 8.00
C LEU A 19 13.55 0.64 8.48
N THR A 20 12.60 0.54 7.54
CA THR A 20 11.24 0.05 7.78
C THR A 20 10.95 -1.15 6.91
N ILE A 21 10.21 -2.12 7.45
CA ILE A 21 9.70 -3.27 6.69
C ILE A 21 8.18 -3.21 6.74
N HIS A 22 7.54 -3.18 5.58
CA HIS A 22 6.08 -3.15 5.48
C HIS A 22 5.57 -4.26 4.59
N HIS A 23 4.62 -5.04 5.09
CA HIS A 23 3.90 -6.01 4.27
C HIS A 23 2.69 -5.33 3.64
N PHE A 24 2.71 -5.23 2.31
CA PHE A 24 1.62 -4.70 1.53
C PHE A 24 0.65 -5.80 1.13
N ALA A 25 -0.59 -5.71 1.60
CA ALA A 25 -1.68 -6.50 1.06
C ALA A 25 -1.93 -6.13 -0.42
N ARG A 26 -2.56 -7.04 -1.16
CA ARG A 26 -2.97 -6.80 -2.55
C ARG A 26 -3.74 -5.47 -2.69
N GLY A 27 -3.22 -4.57 -3.52
CA GLY A 27 -3.71 -3.22 -3.77
C GLY A 27 -3.20 -2.12 -2.84
N GLU A 28 -2.61 -2.45 -1.69
CA GLU A 28 -2.15 -1.47 -0.71
C GLU A 28 -1.01 -0.59 -1.26
N ILE A 29 -0.12 -1.16 -2.08
CA ILE A 29 0.99 -0.42 -2.73
C ILE A 29 0.54 0.76 -3.61
N TYR A 30 -0.73 0.79 -4.01
CA TYR A 30 -1.27 1.89 -4.82
C TYR A 30 -1.95 2.98 -3.97
N THR A 31 -2.11 2.72 -2.68
CA THR A 31 -2.63 3.69 -1.72
C THR A 31 -1.48 4.56 -1.23
N CYS A 32 -1.77 5.81 -0.86
CA CYS A 32 -0.79 6.53 -0.06
C CYS A 32 -0.74 5.84 1.31
N PRO A 33 0.41 5.46 1.86
CA PRO A 33 0.44 4.99 3.23
C PRO A 33 0.45 6.23 4.11
N GLY A 34 -0.67 6.54 4.78
CA GLY A 34 -0.74 7.66 5.73
C GLY A 34 0.24 7.53 6.90
N VAL A 35 0.84 6.34 7.05
CA VAL A 35 1.73 5.92 8.14
C VAL A 35 3.20 5.89 7.71
N MET A 36 3.52 5.94 6.42
CA MET A 36 4.93 5.96 6.02
C MET A 36 5.49 7.35 6.24
N ASN A 37 6.42 7.44 7.21
CA ASN A 37 7.20 8.63 7.43
C ASN A 37 7.99 8.90 6.15
N CYS A 38 7.51 9.83 5.32
CA CYS A 38 8.11 10.14 4.02
C CYS A 38 9.42 10.94 4.17
N ASN A 39 10.13 10.75 5.28
CA ASN A 39 11.28 11.52 5.71
C ASN A 39 12.50 11.24 4.83
N TYR A 40 13.44 12.16 4.90
CA TYR A 40 14.70 12.07 4.19
C TYR A 40 15.56 10.96 4.79
N GLY A 41 15.82 9.91 4.00
CA GLY A 41 16.87 8.94 4.30
C GLY A 41 16.48 7.67 5.06
N HIS A 42 15.19 7.39 5.20
CA HIS A 42 14.74 6.06 5.60
C HIS A 42 14.74 5.10 4.40
N ILE A 43 15.14 3.85 4.64
CA ILE A 43 14.99 2.75 3.67
C ILE A 43 13.67 2.05 3.97
N THR A 44 12.81 1.91 2.97
CA THR A 44 11.58 1.12 3.08
C THR A 44 11.75 -0.17 2.30
N ILE A 45 11.69 -1.30 2.98
CA ILE A 45 11.51 -2.61 2.36
C ILE A 45 10.02 -2.88 2.34
N GLY A 46 9.47 -3.16 1.16
CA GLY A 46 8.08 -3.60 1.08
C GLY A 46 7.94 -5.00 0.57
N ILE A 47 7.34 -5.85 1.38
CA ILE A 47 6.97 -7.21 1.00
C ILE A 47 5.65 -7.11 0.23
N VAL A 48 5.66 -7.54 -1.04
CA VAL A 48 4.52 -7.36 -1.96
C VAL A 48 3.90 -8.70 -2.36
N GLU A 49 2.56 -8.77 -2.36
CA GLU A 49 1.79 -9.94 -2.79
C GLU A 49 1.39 -9.91 -4.27
N GLN A 50 1.86 -8.91 -5.02
CA GLN A 50 1.49 -8.69 -6.40
C GLN A 50 2.61 -8.04 -7.21
N GLU A 51 2.64 -8.36 -8.49
CA GLU A 51 3.42 -7.61 -9.47
C GLU A 51 2.86 -6.20 -9.64
N PHE A 52 3.75 -5.25 -9.92
CA PHE A 52 3.42 -3.86 -10.13
C PHE A 52 4.44 -3.18 -11.04
N ALA A 53 4.04 -2.08 -11.66
CA ALA A 53 4.97 -1.20 -12.36
C ALA A 53 5.29 0.01 -11.49
N VAL A 54 6.58 0.35 -11.35
CA VAL A 54 7.07 1.47 -10.52
C VAL A 54 6.39 2.80 -10.91
N LYS A 55 6.03 2.97 -12.19
CA LYS A 55 5.34 4.17 -12.72
C LYS A 55 3.95 4.41 -12.12
N ASP A 56 3.31 3.36 -11.62
CA ASP A 56 1.96 3.37 -11.05
C ASP A 56 1.99 3.54 -9.53
N LEU A 57 3.17 3.52 -8.92
CA LEU A 57 3.32 3.74 -7.49
C LEU A 57 3.13 5.22 -7.11
N PRO A 58 2.56 5.47 -5.92
CA PRO A 58 2.64 6.76 -5.24
C PRO A 58 4.08 7.25 -5.15
N ASN A 59 4.27 8.58 -5.14
CA ASN A 59 5.61 9.17 -5.09
C ASN A 59 6.41 8.74 -3.86
N CYS A 60 5.73 8.58 -2.71
CA CYS A 60 6.34 8.14 -1.46
C CYS A 60 6.87 6.69 -1.50
N LEU A 61 6.36 5.85 -2.41
CA LEU A 61 6.76 4.44 -2.53
C LEU A 61 7.77 4.17 -3.65
N LYS A 62 8.08 5.15 -4.50
CA LYS A 62 8.96 4.94 -5.68
C LYS A 62 10.39 4.52 -5.35
N ASN A 63 10.87 4.82 -4.14
CA ASN A 63 12.21 4.45 -3.68
C ASN A 63 12.23 3.27 -2.70
N MET A 64 11.09 2.60 -2.48
CA MET A 64 11.05 1.38 -1.68
C MET A 64 11.86 0.27 -2.38
N VAL A 65 12.37 -0.67 -1.58
CA VAL A 65 12.96 -1.92 -2.05
C VAL A 65 11.86 -2.97 -2.03
N PRO A 66 11.29 -3.34 -3.19
CA PRO A 66 10.26 -4.37 -3.23
C PRO A 66 10.89 -5.75 -3.03
N VAL A 67 10.22 -6.57 -2.23
CA VAL A 67 10.53 -7.98 -2.00
C VAL A 67 9.27 -8.76 -2.31
N ASP A 68 9.33 -9.67 -3.28
CA ASP A 68 8.20 -10.55 -3.56
C ASP A 68 7.91 -11.46 -2.35
N TYR A 69 6.64 -11.62 -1.98
CA TYR A 69 6.25 -12.44 -0.82
C TYR A 69 6.69 -13.91 -0.96
N GLY A 70 6.78 -14.42 -2.20
CA GLY A 70 7.23 -15.79 -2.51
C GLY A 70 8.74 -15.91 -2.75
N LEU A 71 9.54 -14.88 -2.49
CA LEU A 71 10.97 -14.89 -2.74
C LEU A 71 11.68 -15.95 -1.89
N SER A 72 12.63 -16.68 -2.49
CA SER A 72 13.46 -17.64 -1.75
C SER A 72 14.39 -16.93 -0.76
N LEU A 73 14.83 -17.65 0.28
CA LEU A 73 15.79 -17.12 1.27
C LEU A 73 17.10 -16.66 0.62
N GLN A 74 17.56 -17.34 -0.44
CA GLN A 74 18.74 -16.94 -1.20
C GLN A 74 18.48 -15.64 -1.99
N GLY A 75 17.27 -15.48 -2.55
CA GLY A 75 16.86 -14.23 -3.18
C GLY A 75 16.84 -13.07 -2.19
N LEU A 76 16.31 -13.30 -0.99
CA LEU A 76 16.30 -12.30 0.08
C LEU A 76 17.72 -11.92 0.51
N ASP A 77 18.61 -12.89 0.72
CA ASP A 77 20.02 -12.64 1.06
C ASP A 77 20.73 -11.79 0.00
N ASN A 78 20.46 -12.05 -1.29
CA ASN A 78 20.97 -11.25 -2.39
C ASN A 78 20.48 -9.79 -2.34
N ILE A 79 19.19 -9.56 -2.06
CA ILE A 79 18.63 -8.21 -1.92
C ILE A 79 19.25 -7.48 -0.73
N LEU A 80 19.37 -8.16 0.41
CA LEU A 80 19.99 -7.61 1.61
C LEU A 80 21.43 -7.15 1.33
N LYS A 81 22.25 -8.02 0.74
CA LYS A 81 23.67 -7.75 0.48
C LYS A 81 23.90 -6.71 -0.62
N ARG A 82 23.09 -6.73 -1.69
CA ARG A 82 23.33 -5.88 -2.87
C ARG A 82 22.67 -4.52 -2.80
N ILE A 83 21.57 -4.40 -2.05
CA ILE A 83 20.74 -3.19 -2.06
C ILE A 83 20.67 -2.56 -0.68
N ILE A 84 20.33 -3.34 0.35
CA ILE A 84 20.00 -2.78 1.67
C ILE A 84 21.27 -2.41 2.43
N LEU A 85 22.24 -3.33 2.57
CA LEU A 85 23.49 -3.05 3.29
C LEU A 85 24.25 -1.85 2.69
N PRO A 86 24.46 -1.73 1.37
CA PRO A 86 25.12 -0.56 0.80
C PRO A 86 24.41 0.75 1.12
N ARG A 87 23.06 0.79 1.03
CA ARG A 87 22.27 1.99 1.35
C ARG A 87 22.38 2.38 2.83
N LEU A 88 22.44 1.40 3.74
CA LEU A 88 22.64 1.64 5.17
C LEU A 88 24.04 2.21 5.45
N HIS A 89 25.06 1.73 4.75
CA HIS A 89 26.43 2.21 4.93
C HIS A 89 26.68 3.61 4.35
N THR A 90 25.89 4.05 3.37
CA THR A 90 26.07 5.33 2.68
C THR A 90 24.91 6.28 2.96
N ASN A 91 24.67 6.69 4.21
CA ASN A 91 23.67 7.72 4.64
C ASN A 91 22.61 8.04 3.56
N PHE A 92 21.83 7.03 3.18
CA PHE A 92 21.03 7.09 1.97
C PHE A 92 20.04 8.24 2.09
N THR A 93 19.87 9.03 1.03
CA THR A 93 18.88 10.12 1.02
C THR A 93 17.84 9.86 -0.05
N ASN A 94 16.56 9.82 0.35
CA ASN A 94 15.44 9.72 -0.58
C ASN A 94 15.18 11.09 -1.23
N THR A 95 15.98 11.43 -2.23
CA THR A 95 15.89 12.72 -2.94
C THR A 95 14.69 12.80 -3.89
N TYR A 96 14.12 11.67 -4.30
CA TYR A 96 12.96 11.68 -5.20
C TYR A 96 11.73 12.28 -4.51
N PHE A 97 11.34 11.72 -3.37
CA PHE A 97 10.15 12.23 -2.66
C PHE A 97 10.40 13.62 -2.09
N ALA A 98 11.62 13.91 -1.63
CA ALA A 98 12.04 15.25 -1.24
C ALA A 98 11.70 16.33 -2.27
N ASN A 99 12.02 16.06 -3.54
CA ASN A 99 11.89 17.04 -4.62
C ASN A 99 10.46 17.14 -5.16
N VAL A 100 9.70 16.03 -5.17
CA VAL A 100 8.37 15.97 -5.80
C VAL A 100 7.23 16.08 -4.78
N GLY A 101 7.46 15.58 -3.57
CA GLY A 101 6.46 15.43 -2.52
C GLY A 101 5.18 14.71 -3.01
N CYS A 102 4.05 15.14 -2.45
CA CYS A 102 2.72 14.65 -2.83
C CYS A 102 2.13 15.35 -4.06
N TYR A 103 2.86 16.30 -4.67
CA TYR A 103 2.37 17.01 -5.85
C TYR A 103 2.20 16.04 -7.04
N ASN A 104 1.04 16.09 -7.69
CA ASN A 104 0.65 15.19 -8.78
C ASN A 104 0.89 13.69 -8.49
N CYS A 105 0.75 13.28 -7.22
CA CYS A 105 0.92 11.89 -6.82
C CYS A 105 -0.13 10.99 -7.49
N ARG A 106 0.33 9.89 -8.11
CA ARG A 106 -0.50 8.92 -8.85
C ARG A 106 -1.16 7.86 -7.98
N HIS A 107 -1.30 8.11 -6.68
CA HIS A 107 -1.94 7.14 -5.80
C HIS A 107 -3.39 6.93 -6.24
N VAL A 108 -3.86 5.69 -6.13
CA VAL A 108 -5.22 5.33 -6.50
C VAL A 108 -6.19 5.93 -5.49
N LYS A 109 -7.14 6.70 -6.02
CA LYS A 109 -8.23 7.30 -5.26
C LYS A 109 -9.55 6.59 -5.53
N LEU A 110 -10.30 6.35 -4.46
CA LEU A 110 -11.70 5.95 -4.51
C LEU A 110 -12.57 7.21 -4.54
N THR A 111 -13.61 7.20 -5.38
CA THR A 111 -14.66 8.22 -5.27
C THR A 111 -15.49 7.96 -4.01
N ALA A 112 -16.21 8.99 -3.51
CA ALA A 112 -17.12 8.83 -2.38
C ALA A 112 -18.14 7.69 -2.59
N GLN A 113 -18.64 7.55 -3.82
CA GLN A 113 -19.55 6.46 -4.19
C GLN A 113 -18.87 5.09 -4.14
N GLN A 114 -17.65 4.96 -4.70
CA GLN A 114 -16.87 3.73 -4.64
C GLN A 114 -16.57 3.32 -3.19
N MET A 115 -16.21 4.29 -2.34
CA MET A 115 -15.99 4.09 -0.91
C MET A 115 -17.25 3.58 -0.21
N LYS A 116 -18.42 4.18 -0.49
CA LYS A 116 -19.71 3.75 0.07
C LYS A 116 -20.06 2.31 -0.33
N ILE A 117 -19.83 1.94 -1.60
CA ILE A 117 -20.01 0.57 -2.08
C ILE A 117 -19.11 -0.40 -1.29
N LEU A 118 -17.81 -0.08 -1.13
CA LEU A 118 -16.88 -0.94 -0.39
C LEU A 118 -17.25 -1.08 1.09
N LYS A 119 -17.74 -0.02 1.74
CA LYS A 119 -18.25 -0.08 3.12
C LYS A 119 -19.41 -1.09 3.25
N TYR A 120 -20.34 -1.12 2.30
CA TYR A 120 -21.42 -2.10 2.35
C TYR A 120 -20.96 -3.52 2.00
N VAL A 121 -20.03 -3.66 1.04
CA VAL A 121 -19.44 -4.97 0.69
C VAL A 121 -18.70 -5.57 1.88
N THR A 122 -17.89 -4.78 2.58
CA THR A 122 -17.16 -5.23 3.78
C THR A 122 -18.09 -5.51 4.96
N ALA A 123 -19.25 -4.86 5.02
CA ALA A 123 -20.34 -5.19 5.96
C ALA A 123 -21.20 -6.41 5.53
N GLY A 124 -20.80 -7.15 4.50
CA GLY A 124 -21.47 -8.37 4.06
C GLY A 124 -22.78 -8.18 3.29
N LYS A 125 -23.08 -6.95 2.82
CA LYS A 125 -24.29 -6.70 2.03
C LYS A 125 -24.15 -7.23 0.61
N SER A 126 -25.21 -7.84 0.08
CA SER A 126 -25.26 -8.28 -1.32
C SER A 126 -25.43 -7.09 -2.27
N MET A 127 -25.03 -7.24 -3.54
CA MET A 127 -25.20 -6.18 -4.55
C MET A 127 -26.66 -5.73 -4.70
N ARG A 128 -27.63 -6.64 -4.50
CA ARG A 128 -29.07 -6.31 -4.53
C ARG A 128 -29.51 -5.48 -3.32
N GLN A 129 -28.95 -5.74 -2.14
CA GLN A 129 -29.21 -4.89 -0.98
C GLN A 129 -28.58 -3.50 -1.17
N ILE A 130 -27.35 -3.45 -1.69
CA ILE A 130 -26.65 -2.20 -1.96
C ILE A 130 -27.40 -1.36 -3.01
N SER A 131 -27.97 -1.97 -4.05
CA SER A 131 -28.74 -1.23 -5.06
C SER A 131 -29.94 -0.52 -4.45
N LEU A 132 -30.62 -1.16 -3.51
CA LEU A 132 -31.76 -0.57 -2.79
C LEU A 132 -31.29 0.53 -1.83
N LEU A 133 -30.19 0.32 -1.10
CA LEU A 133 -29.64 1.29 -0.14
C LEU A 133 -29.03 2.54 -0.79
N MET A 134 -28.59 2.43 -2.05
CA MET A 134 -27.95 3.51 -2.78
C MET A 134 -28.84 4.13 -3.86
N ASP A 135 -30.02 3.56 -4.11
CA ASP A 135 -30.91 3.91 -5.23
C ASP A 135 -30.18 3.93 -6.59
N VAL A 136 -29.42 2.86 -6.86
CA VAL A 136 -28.58 2.71 -8.06
C VAL A 136 -28.78 1.33 -8.65
N SER A 137 -28.81 1.21 -9.97
CA SER A 137 -28.97 -0.08 -10.64
C SER A 137 -27.89 -1.09 -10.23
N ILE A 138 -28.28 -2.37 -10.13
CA ILE A 138 -27.33 -3.43 -9.80
C ILE A 138 -26.19 -3.53 -10.83
N LYS A 139 -26.47 -3.24 -12.11
CA LYS A 139 -25.48 -3.22 -13.20
C LYS A 139 -24.42 -2.13 -12.94
N THR A 140 -24.84 -0.94 -12.52
CA THR A 140 -23.94 0.15 -12.17
C THR A 140 -23.04 -0.22 -10.98
N LEU A 141 -23.57 -0.92 -9.98
CA LEU A 141 -22.78 -1.41 -8.85
C LEU A 141 -21.71 -2.43 -9.29
N TYR A 142 -22.06 -3.38 -10.16
CA TYR A 142 -21.08 -4.31 -10.72
C TYR A 142 -20.00 -3.59 -11.53
N SER A 143 -20.36 -2.58 -12.30
CA SER A 143 -19.39 -1.74 -13.01
C SER A 143 -18.44 -1.02 -12.04
N HIS A 144 -18.96 -0.41 -10.97
CA HIS A 144 -18.11 0.22 -9.96
C HIS A 144 -17.20 -0.80 -9.26
N LYS A 145 -17.73 -1.97 -8.88
CA LYS A 145 -16.95 -3.07 -8.29
C LYS A 145 -15.82 -3.48 -9.23
N TYR A 146 -16.10 -3.69 -10.50
CA TYR A 146 -15.09 -4.04 -11.51
C TYR A 146 -14.01 -2.97 -11.62
N ILE A 147 -14.39 -1.68 -11.68
CA ILE A 147 -13.43 -0.57 -11.74
C ILE A 147 -12.53 -0.56 -10.50
N ILE A 148 -13.08 -0.78 -9.30
CA ILE A 148 -12.31 -0.83 -8.06
C ILE A 148 -11.28 -1.97 -8.11
N PHE A 149 -11.70 -3.18 -8.51
CA PHE A 149 -10.80 -4.33 -8.63
C PHE A 149 -9.67 -4.05 -9.61
N ARG A 150 -9.98 -3.43 -10.76
CA ARG A 150 -8.98 -3.05 -11.77
C ARG A 150 -8.00 -2.00 -11.27
N LYS A 151 -8.50 -0.95 -10.58
CA LYS A 151 -7.66 0.13 -10.04
C LYS A 151 -6.62 -0.38 -9.04
N TYR A 152 -7.02 -1.33 -8.19
CA TYR A 152 -6.17 -1.84 -7.11
C TYR A 152 -5.49 -3.19 -7.42
N GLY A 153 -5.80 -3.83 -8.55
CA GLY A 153 -5.28 -5.16 -8.86
C GLY A 153 -5.83 -6.27 -7.94
N LEU A 154 -7.05 -6.09 -7.44
CA LEU A 154 -7.74 -7.04 -6.56
C LEU A 154 -8.26 -8.22 -7.37
N LYS A 155 -8.21 -9.41 -6.78
CA LYS A 155 -8.69 -10.66 -7.37
C LYS A 155 -9.97 -11.17 -6.71
N SER A 156 -10.22 -10.76 -5.47
CA SER A 156 -11.29 -11.32 -4.64
C SER A 156 -11.93 -10.31 -3.68
N VAL A 157 -13.08 -10.66 -3.12
CA VAL A 157 -13.72 -9.88 -2.04
C VAL A 157 -12.87 -9.93 -0.76
N SER A 158 -12.14 -11.02 -0.51
CA SER A 158 -11.19 -11.08 0.61
C SER A 158 -10.07 -10.05 0.48
N ASP A 159 -9.62 -9.73 -0.74
CA ASP A 159 -8.63 -8.65 -0.94
C ASP A 159 -9.21 -7.30 -0.51
N ILE A 160 -10.49 -7.02 -0.81
CA ILE A 160 -11.16 -5.81 -0.34
C ILE A 160 -11.19 -5.77 1.18
N ILE A 161 -11.58 -6.88 1.83
CA ILE A 161 -11.69 -6.94 3.30
C ILE A 161 -10.33 -6.66 3.94
N ARG A 162 -9.23 -7.17 3.37
CA ARG A 162 -7.85 -6.90 3.84
C ARG A 162 -7.40 -5.47 3.56
N LEU A 163 -7.78 -4.90 2.43
CA LEU A 163 -7.38 -3.56 2.00
C LEU A 163 -8.16 -2.44 2.71
N MET A 164 -9.44 -2.63 3.01
CA MET A 164 -10.33 -1.57 3.49
C MET A 164 -9.86 -0.90 4.80
N PRO A 165 -9.39 -1.64 5.83
CA PRO A 165 -8.82 -1.03 7.02
C PRO A 165 -7.60 -0.15 6.72
N LYS A 166 -6.77 -0.54 5.73
CA LYS A 166 -5.57 0.20 5.34
C LYS A 166 -5.86 1.52 4.63
N ILE A 167 -6.97 1.59 3.88
CA ILE A 167 -7.41 2.82 3.20
C ILE A 167 -8.18 3.76 4.16
N THR A 168 -8.92 3.21 5.12
CA THR A 168 -9.82 3.99 5.98
C THR A 168 -9.10 4.66 7.15
N LEU A 169 -7.88 4.19 7.49
CA LEU A 169 -7.00 4.80 8.51
C LEU A 169 -6.19 6.00 7.98
N MET A 170 -6.63 6.62 6.88
CA MET A 170 -6.01 7.80 6.27
C MET A 170 -6.84 9.07 6.47
#